data_AF-A0A2V8A4X9-F1
#
_entry.id   AF-A0A2V8A4X9-F1
#
_cell.length_a   1.000
_cell.length_b   1.000
_cell.length_c   1.000
_cell.angle_alpha   90.00
_cell.angle_beta   90.00
_cell.angle_gamma   90.00
#
_symmetry.space_group_name_H-M   'P 1'
#
loop_
_entity.id
_entity.type
_entity.pdbx_description
1 polymer ?
#
loop_
_entity_poly.entity_id
_entity_poly.type
_entity_poly.pdbx_seq_one_letter_code
_entity_poly.pdbx_strand_id
1 'polypeptide(L)'
;MAVALGSVVADSLLHRCRERAAQYDRDNRFCQEDFDELKAAGYLQMALPKEFGGLGLTLADAARETRRLAQYAPATALCLNMHNYWVGLVADTWR
;
A
#
# COMPACT_ATOMS: atom_id res chain seq x y z
N MET A 1 0.33 8.92 -21.16
CA MET A 1 -0.94 9.14 -20.46
C MET A 1 -1.39 7.82 -19.85
N ALA A 2 -1.12 7.60 -18.56
CA ALA A 2 -1.61 6.40 -17.88
C ALA A 2 -3.02 6.65 -17.35
N VAL A 3 -3.96 5.86 -17.83
CA VAL A 3 -5.34 5.79 -17.33
C VAL A 3 -5.26 5.38 -15.86
N ALA A 4 -5.77 6.20 -14.95
CA ALA A 4 -6.01 5.79 -13.57
C ALA A 4 -7.15 4.77 -13.57
N LEU A 5 -6.80 3.50 -13.82
CA LEU A 5 -7.60 2.37 -13.37
C LEU A 5 -7.76 2.52 -11.85
N GLY A 6 -8.94 2.16 -11.32
CA GLY A 6 -9.33 2.44 -9.94
C GLY A 6 -8.29 2.10 -8.88
N SER A 7 -8.43 2.70 -7.68
CA SER A 7 -7.52 2.50 -6.55
C SER A 7 -7.28 1.01 -6.27
N VAL A 8 -6.04 0.69 -5.89
CA VAL A 8 -5.60 -0.69 -5.58
C VAL A 8 -6.33 -1.23 -4.34
N VAL A 9 -6.73 -0.33 -3.45
CA VAL A 9 -7.36 -0.66 -2.17
C VAL A 9 -8.84 -0.32 -2.22
N ALA A 10 -9.71 -1.32 -2.01
CA ALA A 10 -11.15 -1.09 -1.90
C ALA A 10 -11.51 -0.28 -0.64
N ASP A 11 -12.56 0.54 -0.71
CA ASP A 11 -13.03 1.38 0.39
C ASP A 11 -13.36 0.55 1.64
N SER A 12 -13.95 -0.63 1.46
CA SER A 12 -14.27 -1.53 2.57
C SER A 12 -13.02 -2.03 3.31
N LEU A 13 -11.90 -2.22 2.60
CA LEU A 13 -10.62 -2.56 3.22
C LEU A 13 -10.07 -1.38 4.03
N LEU A 14 -10.12 -0.16 3.48
CA LEU A 14 -9.72 1.05 4.21
C LEU A 14 -10.52 1.24 5.51
N HIS A 15 -11.83 0.98 5.48
CA HIS A 15 -12.67 1.02 6.68
C HIS A 15 -12.25 -0.02 7.73
N ARG A 16 -11.97 -1.27 7.32
CA ARG A 16 -11.45 -2.30 8.24
C ARG A 16 -10.08 -1.91 8.85
N CYS A 17 -9.18 -1.31 8.05
CA CYS A 17 -7.92 -0.80 8.59
C CYS A 17 -8.16 0.30 9.65
N ARG A 18 -9.12 1.21 9.42
CA ARG A 18 -9.51 2.25 10.39
C ARG A 18 -10.02 1.65 11.70
N GLU A 19 -10.87 0.63 11.63
CA GLU A 19 -11.42 -0.04 12.81
C GLU A 19 -10.33 -0.63 13.70
N ARG A 20 -9.25 -1.17 13.11
CA ARG A 20 -8.13 -1.79 13.82
C ARG A 20 -7.04 -0.81 14.27
N ALA A 21 -6.93 0.35 13.62
CA ALA A 21 -5.82 1.29 13.80
C ALA A 21 -5.54 1.66 15.27
N ALA A 22 -6.58 1.99 16.04
CA ALA A 22 -6.44 2.39 17.44
C ALA A 22 -5.95 1.25 18.35
N GLN A 23 -6.25 -0.01 18.00
CA GLN A 23 -5.77 -1.16 18.75
C GLN A 23 -4.28 -1.41 18.49
N TYR A 24 -3.85 -1.37 17.23
CA TYR A 24 -2.43 -1.55 16.88
C TYR A 24 -1.54 -0.53 17.60
N ASP A 25 -1.98 0.73 17.63
CA ASP A 25 -1.27 1.82 18.29
C ASP A 25 -1.18 1.62 19.81
N ARG A 26 -2.32 1.35 20.46
CA ARG A 26 -2.39 1.10 21.91
C ARG A 26 -1.53 -0.08 22.35
N ASP A 27 -1.61 -1.18 21.60
CA ASP A 27 -0.98 -2.45 21.96
C ASP A 27 0.49 -2.52 21.47
N ASN A 28 0.95 -1.50 20.73
CA ASN A 28 2.27 -1.44 20.09
C ASN A 28 2.62 -2.73 19.34
N ARG A 29 1.66 -3.24 18.55
CA ARG A 29 1.78 -4.51 17.83
C ARG A 29 1.85 -4.28 16.33
N PHE A 30 2.47 -5.23 15.62
CA PHE A 30 2.50 -5.21 14.16
C PHE A 30 1.08 -5.30 13.58
N CYS A 31 0.83 -4.57 12.48
CA CYS A 31 -0.46 -4.52 11.79
C CYS A 31 -0.70 -5.75 10.90
N GLN A 32 -0.64 -6.95 11.48
CA GLN A 32 -0.62 -8.21 10.75
C GLN A 32 -1.84 -8.38 9.84
N GLU A 33 -3.03 -8.13 10.36
CA GLU A 33 -4.26 -8.35 9.62
C GLU A 33 -4.44 -7.30 8.50
N ASP A 34 -3.94 -6.07 8.70
CA ASP A 34 -3.89 -5.08 7.61
C ASP A 34 -2.87 -5.50 6.54
N PHE A 35 -1.70 -5.99 6.94
CA PHE A 35 -0.64 -6.45 6.04
C PHE A 35 -1.14 -7.57 5.12
N ASP A 36 -1.81 -8.58 5.69
CA ASP A 36 -2.28 -9.73 4.92
C ASP A 36 -3.35 -9.33 3.90
N GLU A 37 -4.29 -8.48 4.29
CA GLU A 37 -5.34 -8.00 3.38
C GLU A 37 -4.82 -7.05 2.30
N LEU A 38 -3.90 -6.14 2.65
CA LEU A 38 -3.28 -5.23 1.68
C LEU A 38 -2.36 -5.98 0.70
N LYS A 39 -1.66 -7.01 1.18
CA LYS A 39 -0.91 -7.93 0.32
C LYS A 39 -1.83 -8.65 -0.66
N ALA A 40 -2.95 -9.20 -0.20
CA ALA A 40 -3.92 -9.87 -1.05
C ALA A 40 -4.55 -8.93 -2.09
N ALA A 41 -4.71 -7.65 -1.76
CA ALA A 41 -5.18 -6.61 -2.68
C ALA A 41 -4.13 -6.16 -3.72
N GLY A 42 -2.88 -6.65 -3.63
CA GLY A 42 -1.79 -6.27 -4.54
C GLY A 42 -1.11 -4.94 -4.19
N TYR A 43 -1.40 -4.37 -3.01
CA TYR A 43 -0.84 -3.09 -2.57
C TYR A 43 0.70 -3.11 -2.52
N LEU A 44 1.28 -4.21 -2.05
CA LEU A 44 2.74 -4.38 -1.94
C LEU A 44 3.44 -4.61 -3.29
N GLN A 45 2.67 -4.81 -4.36
CA GLN A 45 3.18 -5.06 -5.71
C GLN A 45 2.84 -3.91 -6.67
N MET A 46 2.31 -2.80 -6.14
CA MET A 46 1.75 -1.75 -6.97
C MET A 46 2.79 -1.08 -7.89
N ALA A 47 4.02 -0.88 -7.41
CA ALA A 47 5.11 -0.29 -8.20
C ALA A 47 5.88 -1.30 -9.06
N LEU A 48 5.70 -2.62 -8.84
CA LEU A 48 6.45 -3.63 -9.58
C LEU A 48 6.09 -3.55 -11.08
N PRO A 49 7.08 -3.64 -11.99
CA PRO A 49 6.81 -3.76 -13.42
C PRO A 49 5.86 -4.92 -13.72
N LYS A 50 5.00 -4.72 -14.72
CA LYS A 50 3.98 -5.72 -15.13
C LYS A 50 4.60 -7.06 -15.55
N GLU A 51 5.82 -7.04 -16.08
CA GLU A 51 6.58 -8.24 -16.44
C GLU A 51 6.97 -9.11 -15.25
N PHE A 52 7.03 -8.53 -14.04
CA PHE A 52 7.19 -9.27 -12.79
C PHE A 52 5.85 -9.50 -12.07
N GLY A 53 4.73 -9.27 -12.75
CA GLY A 53 3.38 -9.48 -12.22
C GLY A 53 2.83 -8.36 -11.36
N GLY A 54 3.45 -7.17 -11.35
CA GLY A 54 2.92 -6.01 -10.62
C GLY A 54 1.96 -5.14 -11.42
N LEU A 55 1.60 -4.00 -10.83
CA LEU A 55 0.65 -3.04 -11.42
C LEU A 55 1.34 -1.95 -12.25
N GLY A 56 2.65 -1.77 -12.09
CA GLY A 56 3.44 -0.76 -12.82
C GLY A 56 3.02 0.67 -12.50
N LEU A 57 2.56 0.94 -11.28
CA LEU A 57 2.23 2.28 -10.83
C LEU A 57 3.48 3.16 -10.73
N THR A 58 3.34 4.42 -11.11
CA THR A 58 4.40 5.42 -10.92
C THR A 58 4.54 5.79 -9.45
N LEU A 59 5.65 6.44 -9.09
CA LEU A 59 5.83 7.02 -7.76
C LEU A 59 4.65 7.92 -7.34
N ALA A 60 4.11 8.72 -8.26
CA ALA A 60 2.98 9.61 -7.98
C ALA A 60 1.69 8.84 -7.71
N ASP A 61 1.46 7.74 -8.42
CA ASP A 61 0.31 6.87 -8.20
C ASP A 61 0.43 6.13 -6.87
N ALA A 62 1.59 5.54 -6.59
CA ALA A 62 1.87 4.86 -5.32
C ALA A 62 1.74 5.83 -4.12
N ALA A 63 2.23 7.07 -4.24
CA ALA A 63 2.08 8.09 -3.20
C ALA A 63 0.62 8.46 -2.94
N ARG A 64 -0.22 8.48 -3.98
CA ARG A 64 -1.68 8.72 -3.85
C ARG A 64 -2.36 7.59 -3.09
N GLU A 65 -2.03 6.33 -3.40
CA GLU A 65 -2.55 5.17 -2.67
C GLU A 65 -2.09 5.16 -1.20
N THR A 66 -0.80 5.42 -0.94
CA THR A 66 -0.28 5.52 0.43
C THR A 66 -0.94 6.64 1.23
N ARG A 67 -1.13 7.82 0.61
CA ARG A 67 -1.85 8.94 1.25
C ARG A 67 -3.28 8.56 1.60
N ARG A 68 -3.96 7.84 0.70
CA ARG A 68 -5.33 7.37 0.93
C ARG A 68 -5.37 6.39 2.11
N LEU A 69 -4.48 5.40 2.16
CA LEU A 69 -4.38 4.49 3.31
C LEU A 69 -4.09 5.23 4.63
N ALA A 70 -3.18 6.21 4.61
CA ALA A 70 -2.78 6.97 5.78
C ALA A 70 -3.94 7.78 6.42
N GLN A 71 -4.95 8.18 5.64
CA GLN A 71 -6.15 8.83 6.18
C GLN A 71 -6.98 7.92 7.08
N TYR A 72 -6.84 6.60 6.96
CA TYR A 72 -7.61 5.58 7.68
C TYR A 72 -6.77 4.88 8.74
N ALA A 73 -5.53 4.51 8.41
CA ALA A 73 -4.60 3.80 9.28
C ALA A 73 -3.17 4.32 9.07
N PRO A 74 -2.77 5.42 9.73
CA PRO A 74 -1.48 6.07 9.50
C PRO A 74 -0.28 5.19 9.89
N ALA A 75 -0.38 4.45 11.00
CA ALA A 75 0.69 3.53 11.44
C ALA A 75 0.91 2.39 10.44
N THR A 76 -0.19 1.80 9.93
CA THR A 76 -0.15 0.79 8.86
C THR A 76 0.47 1.35 7.58
N ALA A 77 0.06 2.54 7.14
CA ALA A 77 0.62 3.19 5.96
C ALA A 77 2.13 3.41 6.09
N LEU A 78 2.59 3.88 7.26
CA LEU A 78 4.00 4.07 7.55
C LEU A 78 4.77 2.73 7.53
N CYS A 79 4.22 1.70 8.18
CA CYS A 79 4.81 0.37 8.22
C CYS A 79 5.06 -0.20 6.81
N LEU A 80 4.05 -0.16 5.94
CA LEU A 80 4.16 -0.71 4.59
C LEU A 80 4.93 0.19 3.63
N ASN A 81 5.04 1.49 3.91
CA ASN A 81 5.84 2.39 3.09
C ASN A 81 7.32 1.99 3.06
N MET A 82 7.85 1.34 4.10
CA MET A 82 9.23 0.84 4.10
C MET A 82 9.48 -0.19 2.99
N HIS A 83 8.50 -1.07 2.75
CA HIS A 83 8.54 -2.02 1.63
C HIS A 83 8.41 -1.30 0.29
N ASN A 84 7.40 -0.44 0.14
CA ASN A 84 7.10 0.25 -1.12
C ASN A 84 8.23 1.19 -1.55
N TYR A 85 8.91 1.84 -0.61
CA TYR A 85 10.08 2.68 -0.88
C TYR A 85 11.19 1.88 -1.55
N TRP A 86 11.57 0.74 -0.96
CA TRP A 86 12.67 -0.07 -1.48
C TRP A 86 12.32 -0.74 -2.81
N VAL A 87 11.14 -1.36 -2.88
CA VAL A 87 10.67 -2.02 -4.09
C VAL A 87 10.47 -1.02 -5.23
N GLY A 88 9.92 0.16 -4.93
CA GLY A 88 9.71 1.22 -5.91
C GLY A 88 11.02 1.73 -6.50
N LEU A 89 12.05 1.97 -5.66
CA LEU A 89 13.37 2.37 -6.15
C LEU A 89 13.96 1.34 -7.11
N VAL A 90 13.97 0.07 -6.72
CA VAL A 90 14.49 -1.00 -7.57
C VAL A 90 13.67 -1.12 -8.86
N ALA A 91 12.34 -1.00 -8.76
CA ALA A 91 11.42 -1.00 -9.89
C ALA A 91 11.59 0.17 -10.85
N ASP A 92 12.11 1.32 -10.41
CA ASP A 92 12.39 2.47 -11.28
C ASP A 92 13.75 2.34 -11.98
N THR A 93 14.73 1.68 -11.37
CA THR A 93 16.12 1.58 -11.89
C THR A 93 16.45 0.25 -12.54
N TRP A 94 15.46 -0.62 -12.76
CA TRP A 94 15.74 -1.98 -13.22
C TRP A 94 16.17 -2.07 -14.71
N ARG A 95 16.02 -0.98 -15.46
CA ARG A 95 16.48 -0.79 -16.85
C ARG A 95 17.37 0.45 -16.93
#